data_AF-A0A655S126-F1
#
_entry.id   AF-A0A655S126-F1
#
_cell.length_a   1.000
_cell.length_b   1.000
_cell.length_c   1.000
_cell.angle_alpha   90.00
_cell.angle_beta   90.00
_cell.angle_gamma   90.00
#
_symmetry.space_group_name_H-M   'P 1'
#
loop_
_entity.id
_entity.type
_entity.pdbx_description
1 polymer ?
#
loop_
_entity_poly.entity_id
_entity_poly.type
_entity_poly.pdbx_seq_one_letter_code
_entity_poly.pdbx_strand_id
1 'polypeptide(L)'
;MAGNRALLAPVKAHLQHLMAGQELILAEFTRPALNFSVPLTLFGNVKSSKQGIDIKQGGIFPIVHGVRALSLEHAIDANNTFDRIEALVKKRVLEQETGDNLSEAFKLFLKLRLAQQLGNQHSTNQLDFKQLDRTERDLLRHSLHVVKKFKQWLGYHYQIRD
;
A
#
# COMPACT_ATOMS: atom_id res chain seq x y z
N MET A 1 15.81 -14.31 7.64
CA MET A 1 14.94 -14.31 8.83
C MET A 1 15.34 -15.45 9.73
N ALA A 2 15.26 -15.27 11.05
CA ALA A 2 15.50 -16.32 12.05
C ALA A 2 14.18 -16.69 12.73
N GLY A 3 13.99 -17.96 13.10
CA GLY A 3 12.78 -18.46 13.75
C GLY A 3 12.53 -19.94 13.47
N ASN A 4 11.58 -20.56 14.19
CA ASN A 4 11.23 -21.95 13.97
C ASN A 4 10.41 -22.10 12.69
N ARG A 5 11.06 -22.56 11.61
CA ARG A 5 10.44 -22.76 10.29
C ARG A 5 9.25 -23.73 10.33
N ALA A 6 9.24 -24.69 11.26
CA ALA A 6 8.15 -25.65 11.40
C ALA A 6 6.83 -24.99 11.83
N LEU A 7 6.88 -23.80 12.47
CA LEU A 7 5.67 -23.08 12.88
C LEU A 7 5.07 -22.21 11.77
N LEU A 8 5.85 -21.87 10.73
CA LEU A 8 5.42 -20.92 9.71
C LEU A 8 4.24 -21.44 8.90
N ALA A 9 4.32 -22.67 8.39
CA ALA A 9 3.27 -23.24 7.55
C ALA A 9 1.94 -23.45 8.32
N PRO A 10 1.94 -24.05 9.54
CA PRO A 10 0.72 -24.20 10.32
C PRO A 10 0.05 -22.87 10.68
N VAL A 11 0.82 -21.85 11.10
CA VAL A 11 0.28 -20.53 11.44
C VAL A 11 -0.33 -19.85 10.22
N LYS A 12 0.34 -19.93 9.06
CA LYS A 12 -0.16 -19.35 7.81
C LYS A 12 -1.46 -20.02 7.37
N ALA A 13 -1.52 -21.35 7.40
CA ALA A 13 -2.72 -22.11 7.07
C ALA A 13 -3.88 -21.78 8.02
N HIS A 14 -3.60 -21.66 9.32
CA HIS A 14 -4.60 -21.28 10.31
C HIS A 14 -5.14 -19.86 10.06
N LEU A 15 -4.28 -18.89 9.78
CA LEU A 15 -4.69 -17.53 9.43
C LEU A 15 -5.53 -17.49 8.14
N GLN A 16 -5.13 -18.23 7.10
CA GLN A 16 -5.90 -18.33 5.86
C GLN A 16 -7.30 -18.90 6.12
N HIS A 17 -7.40 -19.95 6.94
CA HIS A 17 -8.69 -20.53 7.30
C HIS A 17 -9.59 -19.58 8.11
N LEU A 18 -9.01 -18.82 9.05
CA LEU A 18 -9.72 -17.83 9.85
C LEU A 18 -10.15 -16.58 9.04
N MET A 19 -9.53 -16.29 7.91
CA MET A 19 -9.89 -15.10 7.13
C MET A 19 -10.74 -15.41 5.90
N ALA A 20 -10.72 -16.66 5.43
CA ALA A 20 -11.54 -17.12 4.31
C ALA A 20 -13.03 -16.94 4.61
N GLY A 21 -13.72 -16.11 3.82
CA GLY A 21 -15.15 -15.85 3.94
C GLY A 21 -15.56 -15.03 5.17
N GLN A 22 -14.62 -14.50 5.95
CA GLN A 22 -14.92 -13.72 7.15
C GLN A 22 -14.85 -12.22 6.88
N GLU A 23 -15.88 -11.70 6.21
CA GLU A 23 -15.98 -10.31 5.74
C GLU A 23 -15.69 -9.29 6.86
N LEU A 24 -16.23 -9.50 8.07
CA LEU A 24 -16.01 -8.60 9.20
C LEU A 24 -14.53 -8.54 9.63
N ILE A 25 -13.86 -9.70 9.68
CA ILE A 25 -12.44 -9.75 10.05
C ILE A 25 -11.60 -9.08 8.98
N LEU A 26 -11.90 -9.32 7.69
CA LEU A 26 -11.21 -8.68 6.57
C LEU A 26 -11.43 -7.16 6.55
N ALA A 27 -12.63 -6.69 6.89
CA ALA A 27 -12.93 -5.26 7.01
C ALA A 27 -12.12 -4.62 8.14
N GLU A 28 -12.12 -5.20 9.34
CA GLU A 28 -11.32 -4.70 10.47
C GLU A 28 -9.83 -4.78 10.18
N PHE A 29 -9.38 -5.85 9.53
CA PHE A 29 -8.00 -5.96 9.07
C PHE A 29 -7.66 -4.84 8.08
N THR A 30 -8.55 -4.45 7.16
CA THR A 30 -8.27 -3.47 6.12
C THR A 30 -8.36 -2.02 6.60
N ARG A 31 -9.19 -1.74 7.61
CA ARG A 31 -9.48 -0.39 8.14
C ARG A 31 -8.22 0.50 8.33
N PRO A 32 -7.09 0.03 8.88
CA PRO A 32 -5.88 0.84 9.00
C PRO A 32 -5.36 1.41 7.67
N ALA A 33 -5.51 0.69 6.54
CA ALA A 33 -5.10 1.18 5.22
C ALA A 33 -5.89 2.42 4.79
N LEU A 34 -7.12 2.58 5.31
CA LEU A 34 -8.03 3.67 4.96
C LEU A 34 -7.85 4.90 5.84
N ASN A 35 -7.46 4.70 7.11
CA ASN A 35 -7.34 5.76 8.12
C ASN A 35 -6.28 6.83 7.83
N PHE A 36 -5.23 6.51 7.07
CA PHE A 36 -4.20 7.51 6.74
C PHE A 36 -4.66 8.42 5.61
N SER A 37 -4.74 9.73 5.88
CA SER A 37 -5.05 10.70 4.84
C SER A 37 -4.00 10.62 3.72
N VAL A 38 -4.45 10.45 2.47
CA VAL A 38 -3.54 10.59 1.32
C VAL A 38 -3.14 12.07 1.27
N PRO A 39 -1.85 12.41 1.16
CA PRO A 39 -1.33 13.78 1.18
C PRO A 39 -1.67 14.56 -0.10
N LEU A 40 -2.95 14.60 -0.48
CA LEU A 40 -3.50 15.35 -1.59
C LEU A 40 -4.48 16.41 -1.04
N THR A 41 -4.52 17.59 -1.65
CA THR A 41 -5.56 18.58 -1.44
C THR A 41 -6.84 18.17 -2.18
N LEU A 42 -7.94 18.87 -1.94
CA LEU A 42 -9.22 18.63 -2.62
C LEU A 42 -9.11 18.71 -4.16
N PHE A 43 -8.17 19.50 -4.68
CA PHE A 43 -7.87 19.63 -6.11
C PHE A 43 -6.74 18.71 -6.61
N GLY A 44 -6.32 17.72 -5.80
CA GLY A 44 -5.31 16.74 -6.19
C GLY A 44 -3.88 17.25 -6.19
N ASN A 45 -3.61 18.45 -5.66
CA ASN A 45 -2.23 18.90 -5.42
C ASN A 45 -1.66 18.19 -4.20
N VAL A 46 -0.36 17.94 -4.16
CA VAL A 46 0.25 17.31 -2.99
C VAL A 46 0.22 18.30 -1.81
N LYS A 47 -0.35 17.88 -0.67
CA LYS A 47 -0.45 18.72 0.54
C LYS A 47 0.93 18.82 1.18
N SER A 48 1.64 19.90 0.90
CA SER A 48 2.90 20.21 1.58
C SER A 48 2.60 20.74 2.97
N SER A 49 2.80 19.93 4.01
CA SER A 49 2.90 20.46 5.37
C SER A 49 4.29 21.08 5.60
N LYS A 50 4.49 21.88 6.65
CA LYS A 50 5.86 22.31 7.07
C LYS A 50 6.78 21.11 7.36
N GLN A 51 6.20 19.95 7.66
CA GLN A 51 6.90 18.73 8.01
C GLN A 51 7.20 17.83 6.81
N GLY A 52 6.71 18.16 5.60
CA GLY A 52 6.84 17.31 4.41
C GLY A 52 5.64 16.38 4.21
N ILE A 53 5.85 15.32 3.43
CA ILE A 53 4.86 14.29 3.10
C ILE A 53 5.29 12.96 3.71
N ASP A 54 4.47 12.35 4.58
CA ASP A 54 4.76 11.01 5.08
C ASP A 54 4.54 9.97 3.96
N ILE A 55 5.62 9.58 3.28
CA ILE A 55 5.56 8.64 2.15
C ILE A 55 5.16 7.23 2.59
N LYS A 56 5.39 6.91 3.86
CA LYS A 56 5.02 5.61 4.44
C LYS A 56 3.52 5.56 4.67
N GLN A 57 2.97 6.51 5.43
CA GLN A 57 1.54 6.56 5.75
C GLN A 57 0.69 6.89 4.52
N GLY A 58 1.13 7.84 3.69
CA GLY A 58 0.37 8.32 2.54
C GLY A 58 0.49 7.48 1.27
N GLY A 59 1.48 6.59 1.19
CA GLY A 59 1.79 5.84 -0.03
C GLY A 59 2.02 4.35 0.20
N ILE A 60 3.13 3.99 0.85
CA ILE A 60 3.58 2.59 1.01
C ILE A 60 2.58 1.75 1.80
N PHE A 61 2.14 2.24 2.95
CA PHE A 61 1.34 1.48 3.89
C PHE A 61 -0.03 1.10 3.31
N PRO A 62 -0.81 2.02 2.69
CA PRO A 62 -2.07 1.66 2.04
C PRO A 62 -1.92 0.57 0.97
N ILE A 63 -0.87 0.65 0.12
CA ILE A 63 -0.63 -0.39 -0.90
C ILE A 63 -0.30 -1.73 -0.24
N VAL A 64 0.71 -1.76 0.63
CA VAL A 64 1.17 -3.00 1.26
C VAL A 64 0.06 -3.67 2.06
N HIS A 65 -0.69 -2.89 2.84
CA HIS A 65 -1.70 -3.41 3.74
C HIS A 65 -2.98 -3.81 2.99
N GLY A 66 -3.43 -3.02 2.02
CA GLY A 66 -4.57 -3.36 1.16
C GLY A 66 -4.32 -4.59 0.29
N VAL A 67 -3.15 -4.69 -0.35
CA VAL A 67 -2.76 -5.88 -1.13
C VAL A 67 -2.69 -7.12 -0.24
N ARG A 68 -2.24 -6.98 1.02
CA ARG A 68 -2.22 -8.08 1.99
C ARG A 68 -3.63 -8.52 2.38
N ALA A 69 -4.57 -7.60 2.57
CA ALA A 69 -5.97 -7.93 2.86
C ALA A 69 -6.57 -8.78 1.72
N LEU A 70 -6.43 -8.32 0.47
CA LEU A 70 -6.87 -9.08 -0.71
C LEU A 70 -6.17 -10.43 -0.83
N SER A 71 -4.88 -10.49 -0.50
CA SER A 71 -4.14 -11.75 -0.51
C SER A 71 -4.66 -12.74 0.52
N LEU A 72 -5.10 -12.27 1.69
CA LEU A 72 -5.71 -13.11 2.72
C LEU A 72 -7.09 -13.59 2.28
N GLU A 73 -7.92 -12.70 1.74
CA GLU A 73 -9.24 -13.01 1.19
C GLU A 73 -9.18 -14.07 0.08
N HIS A 74 -8.21 -13.96 -0.83
CA HIS A 74 -8.07 -14.84 -1.98
C HIS A 74 -7.03 -15.95 -1.80
N ALA A 75 -6.61 -16.24 -0.57
CA ALA A 75 -5.65 -17.31 -0.23
C ALA A 75 -4.39 -17.29 -1.12
N ILE A 76 -3.76 -16.12 -1.27
CA ILE A 76 -2.51 -15.94 -2.01
C ILE A 76 -1.33 -16.22 -1.09
N ASP A 77 -0.47 -17.14 -1.52
CA ASP A 77 0.68 -17.58 -0.73
C ASP A 77 1.90 -16.67 -0.80
N ALA A 78 1.95 -15.77 -1.78
CA ALA A 78 3.05 -14.84 -1.96
C ALA A 78 3.25 -13.93 -0.74
N ASN A 79 4.51 -13.62 -0.43
CA ASN A 79 4.88 -12.74 0.68
C ASN A 79 5.30 -11.34 0.23
N ASN A 80 5.98 -11.26 -0.93
CA ASN A 80 6.37 -10.01 -1.56
C ASN A 80 5.13 -9.28 -2.10
N THR A 81 5.08 -7.95 -1.94
CA THR A 81 3.96 -7.14 -2.41
C THR A 81 3.80 -7.18 -3.94
N PHE A 82 4.89 -7.18 -4.71
CA PHE A 82 4.84 -7.28 -6.18
C PHE A 82 4.24 -8.62 -6.61
N ASP A 83 4.74 -9.73 -6.06
CA ASP A 83 4.24 -11.07 -6.34
C ASP A 83 2.76 -11.22 -5.95
N ARG A 84 2.33 -10.58 -4.87
CA ARG A 84 0.91 -10.55 -4.47
C ARG A 84 0.05 -9.80 -5.49
N ILE A 85 0.49 -8.63 -5.95
CA ILE A 85 -0.22 -7.87 -6.99
C ILE A 85 -0.34 -8.70 -8.26
N GLU A 86 0.74 -9.32 -8.72
CA GLU A 86 0.73 -10.19 -9.90
C GLU A 86 -0.24 -11.37 -9.71
N ALA A 87 -0.23 -12.02 -8.55
CA ALA A 87 -1.15 -13.11 -8.24
C ALA A 87 -2.63 -12.65 -8.21
N LEU A 88 -2.91 -11.46 -7.68
CA LEU A 88 -4.25 -10.88 -7.67
C LEU A 88 -4.75 -10.57 -9.08
N VAL A 89 -3.88 -10.06 -9.95
CA VAL A 89 -4.18 -9.84 -11.38
C VAL A 89 -4.46 -11.17 -12.09
N LYS A 90 -3.61 -12.19 -11.88
CA LYS A 90 -3.82 -13.54 -12.44
C LYS A 90 -5.15 -14.17 -11.98
N LYS A 91 -5.57 -13.91 -10.75
CA LYS A 91 -6.88 -14.33 -10.21
C LYS A 91 -8.05 -13.43 -10.62
N ARG A 92 -7.81 -12.38 -11.42
CA ARG A 92 -8.80 -11.38 -11.86
C ARG A 92 -9.49 -10.63 -10.72
N VAL A 93 -8.82 -10.54 -9.56
CA VAL A 93 -9.27 -9.71 -8.44
C VAL A 93 -8.96 -8.24 -8.71
N LEU A 94 -7.80 -7.99 -9.31
CA LEU A 94 -7.40 -6.69 -9.82
C LEU A 94 -7.36 -6.74 -11.34
N GLU A 95 -7.78 -5.66 -11.98
CA GLU A 95 -7.51 -5.45 -13.41
C GLU A 95 -6.01 -5.29 -13.63
N GLN A 96 -5.53 -5.67 -14.82
CA GLN A 96 -4.11 -5.56 -15.19
C GLN A 96 -3.59 -4.13 -15.00
N GLU A 97 -4.32 -3.14 -15.51
CA GLU A 97 -3.96 -1.71 -15.38
C GLU A 97 -3.85 -1.28 -13.91
N THR A 98 -4.77 -1.75 -13.04
CA THR A 98 -4.73 -1.45 -11.61
C THR A 98 -3.48 -2.07 -10.96
N GLY A 99 -3.16 -3.32 -11.30
CA GLY A 99 -1.96 -3.98 -10.79
C GLY A 99 -0.66 -3.30 -11.23
N ASP A 100 -0.57 -2.89 -12.49
CA ASP A 100 0.58 -2.18 -13.04
C ASP A 100 0.77 -0.81 -12.36
N ASN A 101 -0.31 -0.04 -12.25
CA ASN A 101 -0.30 1.26 -11.57
C ASN A 101 0.11 1.15 -10.09
N LEU A 102 -0.39 0.14 -9.36
CA LEU A 102 -0.01 -0.11 -7.97
C LEU A 102 1.47 -0.48 -7.85
N SER A 103 1.96 -1.32 -8.76
CA SER A 103 3.36 -1.75 -8.78
C SER A 103 4.31 -0.58 -9.05
N GLU A 104 4.01 0.27 -10.03
CA GLU A 104 4.83 1.44 -10.35
C GLU A 104 4.78 2.50 -9.25
N ALA A 105 3.60 2.78 -8.68
CA ALA A 105 3.47 3.66 -7.53
C ALA A 105 4.31 3.16 -6.33
N PHE A 106 4.25 1.86 -6.06
CA PHE A 106 5.02 1.26 -4.97
C PHE A 106 6.53 1.33 -5.21
N LYS A 107 7.02 1.04 -6.43
CA LYS A 107 8.43 1.21 -6.82
C LYS A 107 8.91 2.64 -6.59
N LEU A 108 8.13 3.64 -7.02
CA LEU A 108 8.45 5.04 -6.82
C LEU A 108 8.60 5.36 -5.32
N PHE A 109 7.62 4.97 -4.49
CA PHE A 109 7.68 5.27 -3.06
C PHE A 109 8.88 4.63 -2.38
N LEU A 110 9.24 3.39 -2.75
CA LEU A 110 10.45 2.74 -2.27
C LEU A 110 11.72 3.47 -2.71
N LYS A 111 11.80 3.90 -3.98
CA LYS A 111 12.92 4.69 -4.52
C LYS A 111 13.09 5.99 -3.73
N LEU A 112 12.02 6.75 -3.57
CA LEU A 112 12.03 8.04 -2.87
C LEU A 112 12.43 7.88 -1.40
N ARG A 113 11.85 6.89 -0.72
CA ARG A 113 12.19 6.59 0.68
C ARG A 113 13.65 6.16 0.84
N LEU A 114 14.17 5.33 -0.06
CA LEU A 114 15.56 4.90 -0.02
C LEU A 114 16.52 6.08 -0.27
N ALA A 115 16.25 6.90 -1.29
CA ALA A 115 17.05 8.09 -1.58
C ALA A 115 17.11 9.05 -0.38
N GLN A 116 15.97 9.26 0.28
CA GLN A 116 15.90 10.04 1.51
C GLN A 116 16.80 9.48 2.62
N GLN A 117 16.71 8.16 2.87
CA GLN A 117 17.50 7.51 3.91
C GLN A 117 19.01 7.60 3.61
N LEU A 118 19.41 7.47 2.36
CA LEU A 118 20.82 7.62 1.96
C LEU A 118 21.32 9.07 2.08
N GLY A 119 20.43 10.06 1.99
CA GLY A 119 20.73 11.49 2.11
C GLY A 119 20.93 12.02 3.55
N ASN A 120 21.23 11.16 4.53
CA ASN A 120 21.40 11.50 5.95
C ASN A 120 20.16 11.94 6.73
N GLN A 121 18.96 11.71 6.21
CA GLN A 121 17.69 11.91 6.94
C GLN A 121 17.23 10.60 7.60
N HIS A 122 18.12 9.97 8.37
CA HIS A 122 18.09 8.55 8.78
C HIS A 122 16.89 8.09 9.66
N SER A 123 15.87 8.91 9.85
CA SER A 123 14.75 8.59 10.76
C SER A 123 13.38 9.14 10.39
N THR A 124 13.24 9.92 9.32
CA THR A 124 11.94 10.50 8.95
C THR A 124 11.35 9.76 7.74
N ASN A 125 10.04 9.54 7.73
CA ASN A 125 9.31 9.15 6.51
C ASN A 125 8.87 10.39 5.71
N GLN A 126 9.36 11.57 6.09
CA GLN A 126 8.86 12.84 5.65
C GLN A 126 9.62 13.31 4.42
N LEU A 127 9.03 13.10 3.25
CA LEU A 127 9.61 13.55 2.00
C LEU A 127 9.50 15.06 1.88
N ASP A 128 10.65 15.73 1.69
CA ASP A 128 10.69 17.16 1.36
C ASP A 128 10.34 17.34 -0.13
N PHE A 129 9.08 17.71 -0.36
CA PHE A 129 8.55 17.94 -1.70
C PHE A 129 9.32 19.00 -2.51
N LYS A 130 10.03 19.92 -1.84
CA LYS A 130 10.78 20.98 -2.51
C LYS A 130 12.10 20.50 -3.11
N GLN A 131 12.63 19.38 -2.63
CA GLN A 131 13.88 18.80 -3.13
C GLN A 131 13.66 17.95 -4.39
N LEU A 132 12.41 17.61 -4.70
CA LEU A 132 12.06 16.90 -5.92
C LEU A 132 11.97 17.84 -7.12
N ASP A 133 12.48 17.39 -8.25
CA ASP A 133 12.31 18.12 -9.50
C ASP A 133 10.83 18.13 -9.95
N ARG A 134 10.51 18.86 -11.02
CA ARG A 134 9.13 18.94 -11.51
C ARG A 134 8.57 17.58 -11.92
N THR A 135 9.36 16.77 -12.63
CA THR A 135 8.96 15.46 -13.15
C THR A 135 8.67 14.48 -12.01
N GLU A 136 9.55 14.45 -11.02
CA GLU A 136 9.39 13.63 -9.82
C GLU A 136 8.17 14.04 -9.01
N ARG A 137 7.89 15.34 -8.89
CA ARG A 137 6.68 15.84 -8.23
C ARG A 137 5.41 15.44 -8.97
N ASP A 138 5.41 15.50 -10.29
CA ASP A 138 4.26 15.11 -11.11
C ASP A 138 4.01 13.60 -11.02
N LEU A 139 5.08 12.80 -11.06
CA LEU A 139 5.00 11.35 -10.88
C LEU A 139 4.55 10.96 -9.46
N LEU A 140 5.04 11.65 -8.43
CA LEU A 140 4.59 11.45 -7.05
C LEU A 140 3.10 11.75 -6.90
N ARG A 141 2.63 12.87 -7.49
CA ARG A 141 1.19 13.22 -7.48
C ARG A 141 0.35 12.14 -8.14
N HIS A 142 0.78 11.62 -9.29
CA HIS A 142 0.10 10.54 -9.98
C HIS A 142 0.03 9.27 -9.12
N SER A 143 1.15 8.83 -8.55
CA SER A 143 1.21 7.65 -7.67
C SER A 143 0.34 7.79 -6.42
N LEU A 144 0.26 8.99 -5.83
CA LEU A 144 -0.67 9.25 -4.72
C LEU A 144 -2.14 9.19 -5.15
N HIS A 145 -2.45 9.53 -6.40
CA HIS A 145 -3.78 9.38 -6.95
C HIS A 145 -4.15 7.90 -7.15
N VAL A 146 -3.18 7.05 -7.57
CA VAL A 146 -3.35 5.59 -7.60
C VAL A 146 -3.71 5.07 -6.21
N VAL A 147 -2.98 5.49 -5.17
CA VAL A 147 -3.27 5.13 -3.78
C VAL A 147 -4.67 5.57 -3.36
N LYS A 148 -5.07 6.80 -3.70
CA LYS A 148 -6.42 7.30 -3.40
C LYS A 148 -7.50 6.41 -4.02
N LYS A 149 -7.39 6.08 -5.31
CA LYS A 149 -8.34 5.20 -6.01
C LYS A 149 -8.38 3.81 -5.38
N PHE A 150 -7.22 3.24 -5.06
CA PHE A 150 -7.13 1.93 -4.42
C PHE A 150 -7.80 1.90 -3.04
N LYS A 151 -7.58 2.92 -2.21
CA LYS A 151 -8.27 3.08 -0.92
C LYS A 151 -9.79 3.16 -1.08
N GLN A 152 -10.28 3.95 -2.04
CA GLN A 152 -11.71 4.06 -2.31
C GLN A 152 -12.31 2.71 -2.72
N TRP A 153 -11.62 1.99 -3.59
CA TRP A 153 -12.04 0.65 -3.99
C TRP A 153 -12.06 -0.33 -2.82
N LEU A 154 -11.02 -0.34 -1.96
CA LEU A 154 -10.99 -1.16 -0.75
C LEU A 154 -12.13 -0.82 0.21
N GLY A 155 -12.43 0.46 0.41
CA GLY A 155 -13.55 0.90 1.24
C GLY A 155 -14.89 0.39 0.73
N TYR A 156 -15.11 0.44 -0.59
CA TYR A 156 -16.29 -0.14 -1.22
C TYR A 156 -16.33 -1.67 -1.08
N HIS A 157 -15.23 -2.35 -1.44
CA HIS A 157 -15.10 -3.81 -1.44
C HIS A 157 -15.36 -4.42 -0.05
N TYR A 158 -14.78 -3.84 1.00
CA TYR A 158 -14.95 -4.30 2.39
C TYR A 158 -16.07 -3.59 3.15
N GLN A 159 -16.87 -2.74 2.48
CA GLN A 159 -17.97 -1.98 3.08
C GLN A 159 -17.55 -1.11 4.30
N ILE A 160 -16.32 -0.58 4.26
CA ILE A 160 -15.78 0.27 5.32
C ILE A 160 -16.20 1.72 5.03
N ARG A 161 -16.98 2.29 5.94
CA ARG A 161 -17.38 3.71 5.89
C ARG A 161 -16.29 4.57 6.54
N ASP A 162 -16.05 5.73 5.92
CA ASP A 162 -15.21 6.81 6.48
C ASP A 162 -15.83 7.41 7.75
#